data_AF-A0A368JMF0-F1
#
_entry.id   AF-A0A368JMF0-F1
#
_cell.length_a   1.000
_cell.length_b   1.000
_cell.length_c   1.000
_cell.angle_alpha   90.00
_cell.angle_beta   90.00
_cell.angle_gamma   90.00
#
_symmetry.space_group_name_H-M   'P 1'
#
loop_
_entity.id
_entity.type
_entity.pdbx_description
1 polymer ?
#
loop_
_entity_poly.entity_id
_entity_poly.type
_entity_poly.pdbx_seq_one_letter_code
_entity_poly.pdbx_strand_id
1 'polypeptide(L)'
;MKIVKLLLILSVLLVGCSKDSEEVEPDPDLASQVVGKYQLLSITVGSAVTNFPNADGRRGEYDIVRTDDTNVKIITSYYLAGDKLFASNLREGTVSKSGDTYTVNATDKSVFTIKGGNLTDSSINSENQKIVSVAKK
;
A
#
# COMPACT_ATOMS: atom_id res chain seq x y z
N MET A 1 -38.12 35.68 48.43
CA MET A 1 -36.64 35.74 48.35
C MET A 1 -36.27 36.26 46.97
N LYS A 2 -35.58 37.40 46.90
CA LYS A 2 -35.05 38.01 45.68
C LYS A 2 -33.57 37.66 45.60
N ILE A 3 -33.12 37.05 44.50
CA ILE A 3 -31.74 37.16 44.04
C ILE A 3 -31.78 37.45 42.53
N VAL A 4 -31.37 38.66 42.21
CA VAL A 4 -30.95 39.15 40.90
C VAL A 4 -29.48 38.79 40.74
N LYS A 5 -29.08 38.33 39.54
CA LYS A 5 -27.74 38.37 38.89
C LYS A 5 -27.77 37.35 37.74
N LEU A 6 -27.26 37.56 36.55
CA LEU A 6 -26.57 38.65 35.88
C LEU A 6 -26.54 38.23 34.39
N LEU A 7 -26.86 39.15 33.46
CA LEU A 7 -26.64 38.93 32.03
C LEU A 7 -25.14 38.70 31.78
N LEU A 8 -24.79 37.74 30.92
CA LEU A 8 -23.63 37.89 30.04
C LEU A 8 -24.04 37.55 28.61
N ILE A 9 -24.12 38.62 27.82
CA ILE A 9 -24.14 38.59 26.36
C ILE A 9 -22.77 38.07 25.93
N LEU A 10 -22.73 36.99 25.15
CA LEU A 10 -21.58 36.71 24.30
C LEU A 10 -22.06 36.12 22.98
N SER A 11 -22.59 37.01 22.15
CA SER A 11 -22.55 36.91 20.70
C SER A 11 -21.08 36.86 20.26
N VAL A 12 -20.55 35.65 20.10
CA VAL A 12 -19.35 35.42 19.29
C VAL A 12 -19.80 34.84 17.97
N LEU A 13 -19.68 35.70 16.95
CA LEU A 13 -19.55 35.31 15.57
C LEU A 13 -18.58 34.12 15.45
N LEU A 14 -19.08 32.99 14.95
CA LEU A 14 -18.30 32.09 14.11
C LEU A 14 -19.03 31.97 12.78
N VAL A 15 -19.09 33.10 12.07
CA VAL A 15 -19.12 33.10 10.62
C VAL A 15 -17.67 32.95 10.19
N GLY A 16 -17.32 31.86 9.50
CA GLY A 16 -16.09 31.83 8.72
C GLY A 16 -15.41 30.47 8.64
N CYS A 17 -15.54 29.86 7.45
CA CYS A 17 -14.75 28.74 6.96
C CYS A 17 -14.99 27.38 7.63
N SER A 18 -16.21 26.86 7.50
CA SER A 18 -16.30 25.51 6.97
C SER A 18 -15.85 25.60 5.51
N LYS A 19 -14.54 25.53 5.28
CA LYS A 19 -14.09 24.94 4.01
C LYS A 19 -14.79 23.59 4.01
N ASP A 20 -15.62 23.37 2.99
CA ASP A 20 -16.15 22.06 2.66
C ASP A 20 -15.03 21.06 2.93
N SER A 21 -15.12 20.39 4.07
CA SER A 21 -14.46 19.13 4.25
C SER A 21 -15.30 18.28 3.34
N GLU A 22 -14.88 18.15 2.08
CA GLU A 22 -15.33 17.05 1.25
C GLU A 22 -15.24 15.84 2.16
N GLU A 23 -16.40 15.39 2.62
CA GLU A 23 -16.57 14.07 3.18
C GLU A 23 -16.23 13.19 2.00
N VAL A 24 -14.95 12.84 1.90
CA VAL A 24 -14.44 11.97 0.85
C VAL A 24 -15.18 10.68 1.06
N GLU A 25 -16.26 10.49 0.29
CA GLU A 25 -16.99 9.24 0.31
C GLU A 25 -15.94 8.14 0.13
N PRO A 26 -15.91 7.14 1.02
CA PRO A 26 -14.95 6.06 0.88
C PRO A 26 -15.20 5.41 -0.47
N ASP A 27 -14.26 5.63 -1.39
CA ASP A 27 -14.27 5.08 -2.76
C ASP A 27 -14.57 3.58 -2.67
N PRO A 28 -15.78 3.13 -3.08
CA PRO A 28 -16.30 1.82 -2.70
C PRO A 28 -15.66 0.65 -3.48
N ASP A 29 -14.51 0.84 -4.12
CA ASP A 29 -13.77 -0.25 -4.74
C ASP A 29 -12.25 0.02 -4.84
N LEU A 30 -11.64 0.40 -3.72
CA LEU A 30 -10.20 0.61 -3.61
C LEU A 30 -9.40 -0.62 -4.04
N ALA A 31 -9.89 -1.82 -3.73
CA ALA A 31 -9.22 -3.07 -4.06
C ALA A 31 -9.05 -3.25 -5.58
N SER A 32 -10.05 -2.91 -6.40
CA SER A 32 -9.94 -3.02 -7.86
C SER A 32 -8.83 -2.17 -8.47
N GLN A 33 -8.40 -1.10 -7.80
CA GLN A 33 -7.31 -0.22 -8.27
C GLN A 33 -5.93 -0.89 -8.18
N VAL A 34 -5.77 -1.87 -7.29
CA VAL A 34 -4.49 -2.55 -7.04
C VAL A 34 -4.45 -3.99 -7.57
N VAL A 35 -5.60 -4.55 -7.98
CA VAL A 35 -5.66 -5.89 -8.59
C VAL A 35 -4.81 -5.96 -9.85
N GLY A 36 -4.08 -7.06 -9.97
CA GLY A 36 -3.33 -7.37 -11.17
C GLY A 36 -2.17 -8.32 -10.92
N LYS A 37 -1.57 -8.72 -12.03
CA LYS A 37 -0.33 -9.48 -12.05
C LYS A 37 0.82 -8.50 -12.19
N TYR A 38 1.84 -8.70 -11.38
CA TYR A 38 3.02 -7.88 -11.38
C TYR A 38 4.27 -8.73 -11.51
N GLN A 39 5.30 -8.17 -12.13
CA GLN A 39 6.59 -8.81 -12.33
C GLN A 39 7.67 -8.09 -11.54
N LEU A 40 8.44 -8.85 -10.77
CA LEU A 40 9.67 -8.36 -10.16
C LEU A 40 10.72 -8.14 -11.25
N LEU A 41 11.20 -6.91 -11.38
CA LEU A 41 12.17 -6.54 -12.42
C LEU A 41 13.59 -6.46 -11.87
N SER A 42 13.78 -5.96 -10.65
CA SER A 42 15.10 -5.82 -10.05
C SER A 42 15.09 -5.90 -8.53
N ILE A 43 16.24 -6.32 -7.99
CA ILE A 43 16.50 -6.43 -6.56
C ILE A 43 17.84 -5.75 -6.20
N THR A 44 18.04 -5.44 -4.93
CA THR A 44 19.35 -5.13 -4.38
C THR A 44 19.99 -6.40 -3.83
N VAL A 45 21.28 -6.60 -4.08
CA VAL A 45 22.13 -7.60 -3.43
C VAL A 45 23.36 -6.86 -2.87
N GLY A 46 23.47 -6.77 -1.55
CA GLY A 46 24.48 -5.90 -0.94
C GLY A 46 24.10 -4.42 -1.12
N SER A 47 24.98 -3.66 -1.77
CA SER A 47 24.74 -2.28 -2.21
C SER A 47 24.42 -2.16 -3.71
N ALA A 48 24.45 -3.27 -4.45
CA ALA A 48 24.29 -3.28 -5.90
C ALA A 48 22.84 -3.59 -6.31
N VAL A 49 22.32 -2.87 -7.30
CA VAL A 49 21.05 -3.20 -7.95
C VAL A 49 21.33 -4.17 -9.09
N THR A 50 20.62 -5.30 -9.11
CA THR A 50 20.68 -6.28 -10.20
C THR A 50 19.29 -6.52 -10.77
N ASN A 51 19.22 -6.75 -12.08
CA ASN A 51 18.00 -7.22 -12.72
C ASN A 51 17.67 -8.62 -12.20
N PHE A 52 16.40 -8.88 -11.95
CA PHE A 52 15.92 -10.19 -11.56
C PHE A 52 15.94 -11.11 -12.79
N PRO A 53 16.55 -12.31 -12.71
CA PRO A 53 16.67 -13.19 -13.86
C PRO A 53 15.28 -13.72 -14.24
N ASN A 54 14.79 -13.29 -15.41
CA ASN A 54 13.50 -13.70 -15.98
C ASN A 54 13.61 -14.90 -16.94
N ALA A 55 14.76 -15.57 -17.00
CA ALA A 55 15.01 -16.70 -17.90
C ALA A 55 14.59 -18.05 -17.29
N ASP A 56 14.04 -18.92 -18.13
CA ASP A 56 13.80 -20.36 -17.91
C ASP A 56 13.26 -20.73 -16.52
N GLY A 57 12.04 -20.28 -16.24
CA GLY A 57 11.27 -20.77 -15.10
C GLY A 57 11.65 -20.14 -13.76
N ARG A 58 12.59 -19.19 -13.69
CA ARG A 58 12.90 -18.39 -12.50
C ARG A 58 11.90 -17.26 -12.29
N ARG A 59 11.06 -17.38 -11.25
CA ARG A 59 9.82 -16.59 -11.12
C ARG A 59 9.94 -15.53 -10.05
N GLY A 60 9.75 -14.29 -10.49
CA GLY A 60 9.51 -13.12 -9.65
C GLY A 60 8.16 -12.52 -10.04
N GLU A 61 7.08 -12.99 -9.41
CA GLU A 61 5.71 -12.64 -9.72
C GLU A 61 4.92 -12.30 -8.45
N TYR A 62 4.09 -11.26 -8.52
CA TYR A 62 3.02 -10.99 -7.58
C TYR A 62 1.69 -11.18 -8.30
N ASP A 63 0.72 -11.79 -7.64
CA ASP A 63 -0.69 -11.72 -8.03
C ASP A 63 -1.46 -11.08 -6.87
N ILE A 64 -2.08 -9.93 -7.14
CA ILE A 64 -2.94 -9.26 -6.18
C ILE A 64 -4.39 -9.48 -6.63
N VAL A 65 -5.13 -10.22 -5.81
CA VAL A 65 -6.51 -10.62 -6.09
C VAL A 65 -7.43 -9.97 -5.07
N ARG A 66 -8.53 -9.39 -5.55
CA ARG A 66 -9.57 -8.80 -4.71
C ARG A 66 -10.29 -9.87 -3.89
N THR A 67 -10.54 -9.59 -2.61
CA THR A 67 -11.44 -10.39 -1.77
C THR A 67 -12.75 -9.65 -1.45
N ASP A 68 -12.68 -8.34 -1.28
CA ASP A 68 -13.82 -7.42 -1.17
C ASP A 68 -13.38 -6.00 -1.58
N ASP A 69 -14.20 -4.98 -1.34
CA ASP A 69 -13.98 -3.61 -1.82
C ASP A 69 -12.71 -2.94 -1.25
N THR A 70 -12.21 -3.41 -0.10
CA THR A 70 -11.02 -2.85 0.55
C THR A 70 -9.95 -3.88 0.85
N ASN A 71 -10.23 -5.18 0.71
CA ASN A 71 -9.29 -6.24 1.04
C ASN A 71 -8.83 -7.03 -0.19
N VAL A 72 -7.60 -7.53 -0.11
CA VAL A 72 -6.93 -8.29 -1.15
C VAL A 72 -6.16 -9.49 -0.58
N LYS A 73 -5.92 -10.47 -1.45
CA LYS A 73 -4.92 -11.53 -1.27
C LYS A 73 -3.73 -11.22 -2.17
N ILE A 74 -2.53 -11.33 -1.61
CA ILE A 74 -1.26 -11.15 -2.30
C ILE A 74 -0.59 -12.51 -2.36
N ILE A 75 -0.50 -13.06 -3.56
CA ILE A 75 0.17 -14.31 -3.85
C ILE A 75 1.55 -13.94 -4.39
N THR A 76 2.59 -14.31 -3.65
CA THR A 76 3.97 -14.04 -4.05
C THR A 76 4.64 -15.30 -4.57
N SER A 77 5.45 -15.15 -5.61
CA SER A 77 6.39 -16.15 -6.09
C SER A 77 7.72 -15.45 -6.40
N TYR A 78 8.72 -15.61 -5.54
CA TYR A 78 10.11 -15.24 -5.76
C TYR A 78 10.98 -16.47 -5.62
N TYR A 79 12.08 -16.51 -6.34
CA TYR A 79 13.13 -17.47 -6.05
C TYR A 79 14.47 -17.09 -6.68
N LEU A 80 15.59 -17.40 -6.03
CA LEU A 80 16.95 -17.19 -6.52
C LEU A 80 17.96 -18.07 -5.78
N ALA A 81 18.39 -19.17 -6.41
CA ALA A 81 19.36 -20.10 -5.83
C ALA A 81 20.78 -19.71 -6.23
N GLY A 82 21.57 -19.27 -5.26
CA GLY A 82 22.73 -18.39 -5.38
C GLY A 82 22.69 -17.50 -4.15
N ASP A 83 23.32 -16.34 -4.13
CA ASP A 83 23.32 -15.48 -2.94
C ASP A 83 22.01 -14.68 -2.77
N LYS A 84 20.92 -15.45 -2.51
CA LYS A 84 19.54 -15.07 -2.11
C LYS A 84 18.74 -14.49 -3.29
N LEU A 85 17.41 -14.37 -3.37
CA LEU A 85 16.21 -14.33 -2.51
C LEU A 85 15.04 -15.19 -3.07
N PHE A 86 14.20 -15.77 -2.20
CA PHE A 86 13.00 -16.53 -2.58
C PHE A 86 11.78 -16.23 -1.71
N ALA A 87 10.56 -16.45 -2.21
CA ALA A 87 9.32 -16.52 -1.44
C ALA A 87 8.26 -17.31 -2.22
N SER A 88 7.46 -18.13 -1.56
CA SER A 88 6.12 -18.41 -2.06
C SER A 88 5.16 -18.46 -0.90
N ASN A 89 4.52 -17.32 -0.63
CA ASN A 89 3.63 -17.12 0.50
C ASN A 89 2.33 -16.47 0.01
N LEU A 90 1.25 -16.78 0.73
CA LEU A 90 -0.03 -16.08 0.61
C LEU A 90 -0.14 -15.11 1.78
N ARG A 91 -0.40 -13.84 1.46
CA ARG A 91 -0.64 -12.77 2.42
C ARG A 91 -2.03 -12.20 2.20
N GLU A 92 -2.68 -11.77 3.27
CA GLU A 92 -3.90 -10.96 3.18
C GLU A 92 -3.52 -9.50 3.47
N GLY A 93 -4.27 -8.55 2.93
CA GLY A 93 -4.02 -7.14 3.21
C GLY A 93 -5.21 -6.25 2.92
N THR A 94 -5.16 -5.06 3.53
CA THR A 94 -6.18 -4.01 3.35
C THR A 94 -5.60 -2.85 2.56
N VAL A 95 -6.38 -2.36 1.62
CA VAL A 95 -6.03 -1.27 0.70
C VAL A 95 -6.49 0.05 1.29
N SER A 96 -5.58 1.03 1.31
CA SER A 96 -5.89 2.42 1.60
C SER A 96 -5.37 3.33 0.50
N LYS A 97 -5.95 4.52 0.37
CA LYS A 97 -5.56 5.53 -0.61
C LYS A 97 -5.16 6.82 0.10
N SER A 98 -4.09 7.45 -0.38
CA SER A 98 -3.68 8.80 0.01
C SER A 98 -3.21 9.55 -1.23
N GLY A 99 -4.01 10.53 -1.68
CA GLY A 99 -3.83 11.15 -3.00
C GLY A 99 -3.87 10.11 -4.12
N ASP A 100 -2.87 10.14 -5.00
CA ASP A 100 -2.73 9.20 -6.13
C ASP A 100 -2.01 7.88 -5.77
N THR A 101 -1.81 7.62 -4.48
CA THR A 101 -1.04 6.47 -3.99
C THR A 101 -1.94 5.48 -3.29
N TYR A 102 -1.90 4.22 -3.72
CA TYR A 102 -2.56 3.11 -3.06
C TYR A 102 -1.55 2.36 -2.20
N THR A 103 -1.94 1.98 -0.99
CA THR A 103 -1.11 1.21 -0.06
C THR A 103 -1.84 -0.06 0.35
N VAL A 104 -1.19 -1.21 0.20
CA VAL A 104 -1.67 -2.48 0.75
C VAL A 104 -0.88 -2.77 2.03
N ASN A 105 -1.59 -2.77 3.16
CA ASN A 105 -1.05 -3.15 4.46
C ASN A 105 -1.33 -4.64 4.66
N ALA A 106 -0.30 -5.48 4.51
CA ALA A 106 -0.47 -6.91 4.67
C ALA A 106 -0.39 -7.34 6.15
N THR A 107 -1.01 -8.48 6.45
CA THR A 107 -1.10 -9.03 7.81
C THR A 107 0.25 -9.37 8.44
N ASP A 108 1.27 -9.64 7.63
CA ASP A 108 2.64 -9.91 8.08
C ASP A 108 3.49 -8.62 8.25
N LYS A 109 2.85 -7.45 8.29
CA LYS A 109 3.46 -6.10 8.35
C LYS A 109 4.21 -5.70 7.08
N SER A 110 4.11 -6.48 6.00
CA SER A 110 4.55 -6.04 4.68
C SER A 110 3.72 -4.83 4.23
N VAL A 111 4.38 -3.81 3.70
CA VAL A 111 3.69 -2.67 3.08
C VAL A 111 4.05 -2.61 1.60
N PHE A 112 3.01 -2.67 0.78
CA PHE A 112 3.11 -2.51 -0.67
C PHE A 112 2.54 -1.16 -1.06
N THR A 113 3.29 -0.38 -1.83
CA THR A 113 2.84 0.93 -2.32
C THR A 113 2.73 0.87 -3.82
N ILE A 114 1.57 1.25 -4.36
CA ILE A 114 1.26 1.21 -5.79
C ILE A 114 0.95 2.63 -6.27
N LYS A 115 1.75 3.10 -7.23
CA LYS A 115 1.59 4.43 -7.84
C LYS A 115 1.90 4.36 -9.33
N GLY A 116 0.93 4.74 -10.16
CA GLY A 116 1.09 4.72 -11.62
C GLY A 116 1.46 3.34 -12.19
N GLY A 117 0.95 2.26 -11.59
CA GLY A 117 1.23 0.88 -12.02
C GLY A 117 2.56 0.28 -11.53
N ASN A 118 3.38 1.05 -10.81
CA ASN A 118 4.60 0.55 -10.17
C ASN A 118 4.31 0.15 -8.73
N LEU A 119 4.78 -1.03 -8.34
CA LEU A 119 4.66 -1.55 -6.99
C LEU A 119 6.02 -1.48 -6.28
N THR A 120 6.02 -0.96 -5.06
CA THR A 120 7.16 -0.97 -4.15
C THR A 120 6.82 -1.88 -2.97
N ASP A 121 7.64 -2.89 -2.71
CA ASP A 121 7.47 -3.80 -1.58
C ASP A 121 8.57 -3.56 -0.54
N SER A 122 8.16 -3.10 0.65
CA SER A 122 9.07 -2.79 1.77
C SER A 122 9.37 -3.98 2.69
N SER A 123 8.78 -5.15 2.42
CA SER A 123 8.78 -6.31 3.32
C SER A 123 10.07 -7.13 3.38
N ILE A 124 11.08 -6.80 2.56
CA ILE A 124 12.27 -7.64 2.47
C ILE A 124 13.36 -7.15 3.41
N ASN A 125 13.65 -8.00 4.40
CA ASN A 125 14.85 -7.96 5.20
C ASN A 125 15.40 -9.37 5.44
N SER A 126 16.51 -9.70 4.77
CA SER A 126 17.54 -10.54 5.35
C SER A 126 18.91 -10.04 4.88
N GLU A 127 19.40 -8.99 5.54
CA GLU A 127 20.79 -8.52 5.53
C GLU A 127 21.33 -8.10 4.14
N ASN A 128 20.79 -7.01 3.58
CA ASN A 128 21.23 -6.33 2.33
C ASN A 128 20.50 -6.72 1.03
N GLN A 129 19.24 -7.15 1.08
CA GLN A 129 18.44 -7.34 -0.13
C GLN A 129 17.07 -6.71 -0.06
N LYS A 130 16.63 -6.12 -1.17
CA LYS A 130 15.35 -5.40 -1.31
C LYS A 130 14.80 -5.54 -2.71
N ILE A 131 13.49 -5.53 -2.85
CA ILE A 131 12.85 -5.32 -4.15
C ILE A 131 12.99 -3.84 -4.52
N VAL A 132 13.52 -3.60 -5.71
CA VAL A 132 13.76 -2.22 -6.19
C VAL A 132 12.65 -1.80 -7.13
N SER A 133 12.21 -2.70 -8.01
CA SER A 133 11.15 -2.36 -8.96
C SER A 133 10.27 -3.55 -9.31
N VAL A 134 8.98 -3.27 -9.39
CA VAL A 134 7.94 -4.19 -9.80
C VAL A 134 7.01 -3.45 -10.75
N ALA A 135 6.69 -4.07 -11.88
CA ALA A 135 5.80 -3.50 -12.89
C ALA A 135 4.57 -4.38 -13.10
N LYS A 136 3.42 -3.74 -13.35
CA LYS A 136 2.21 -4.43 -13.81
C LYS A 136 2.49 -5.10 -15.16
N LYS A 137 2.05 -6.36 -15.31
CA LYS A 137 2.08 -7.09 -16.59
C LYS A 137 0.95 -6.66 -17.51
#